data_AF-A0A399SRU4-F1
#
_entry.id   AF-A0A399SRU4-F1
#
_cell.length_a   1.000
_cell.length_b   1.000
_cell.length_c   1.000
_cell.angle_alpha   90.00
_cell.angle_beta   90.00
_cell.angle_gamma   90.00
#
_symmetry.space_group_name_H-M   'P 1'
#
loop_
_entity.id
_entity.type
_entity.pdbx_description
1 polymer ?
#
loop_
_entity_poly.entity_id
_entity_poly.type
_entity_poly.pdbx_seq_one_letter_code
_entity_poly.pdbx_strand_id
1 'polypeptide(L)'
;MGIIGLSIAATRPLFIGLTPLALLLSSFAVMLFHRDHRLKVWLIFVLIYLLGLSVEMIGVQSGLIFGNYKYGNGLGWKVAETPLIIGLNWLLLVYTATSLSSRLKIARIFQVLIAAFILLTYDLILEQVAPKLDMWSWDNNIIPLQNYLAWFALALAFSILLVYSKTKVTNKLAPLILLCQFLFFVVLNLLLP
;
A
#
# COMPACT_ATOMS: atom_id res chain seq x y z
N MET A 1 6.76 4.08 19.28
CA MET A 1 5.51 4.76 19.69
C MET A 1 4.27 4.14 19.05
N GLY A 2 4.17 4.04 17.72
CA GLY A 2 2.97 3.51 17.05
C GLY A 2 2.51 2.12 17.51
N ILE A 3 3.43 1.14 17.60
CA ILE A 3 3.09 -0.24 18.03
C ILE A 3 2.53 -0.25 19.46
N ILE A 4 3.27 0.32 20.41
CA ILE A 4 2.87 0.39 21.83
C ILE A 4 1.51 1.10 21.98
N GLY A 5 1.32 2.21 21.25
CA GLY A 5 0.08 2.98 21.28
C GLY A 5 -1.14 2.23 20.71
N LEU A 6 -0.95 1.35 19.72
CA LEU A 6 -2.01 0.50 19.18
C LEU A 6 -2.26 -0.75 20.03
N SER A 7 -1.24 -1.28 20.71
CA SER A 7 -1.39 -2.43 21.59
C SER A 7 -2.22 -2.12 22.84
N ILE A 8 -2.15 -0.88 23.36
CA ILE A 8 -2.91 -0.46 24.54
C ILE A 8 -4.33 -0.01 24.15
N ALA A 9 -5.35 -0.68 24.69
CA ALA A 9 -6.76 -0.41 24.35
C ALA A 9 -7.18 1.06 24.55
N ALA A 10 -6.69 1.72 25.60
CA ALA A 10 -7.01 3.10 25.91
C ALA A 10 -6.48 4.11 24.88
N THR A 11 -5.33 3.85 24.26
CA THR A 11 -4.71 4.76 23.28
C THR A 11 -4.97 4.34 21.83
N ARG A 12 -5.44 3.11 21.59
CA ARG A 12 -5.65 2.55 20.25
C ARG A 12 -6.48 3.44 19.31
N PRO A 13 -7.64 4.01 19.72
CA PRO A 13 -8.44 4.84 18.82
C PRO A 13 -7.67 6.08 18.30
N LEU A 14 -6.87 6.70 19.18
CA LEU A 14 -6.02 7.83 18.80
C LEU A 14 -5.00 7.43 17.73
N PHE A 15 -4.30 6.30 17.94
CA PHE A 15 -3.29 5.84 17.00
C PHE A 15 -3.87 5.34 15.68
N ILE A 16 -5.07 4.76 15.69
CA ILE A 16 -5.82 4.46 14.46
C ILE A 16 -6.05 5.75 13.66
N GLY A 17 -6.53 6.81 14.30
CA GLY A 17 -6.74 8.12 13.66
C GLY A 17 -5.47 8.78 13.12
N LEU A 18 -4.29 8.38 13.61
CA LEU A 18 -2.98 8.86 13.12
C LEU A 18 -2.46 8.06 11.90
N THR A 19 -3.08 6.93 11.54
CA THR A 19 -2.65 6.09 10.41
C THR A 19 -2.60 6.87 9.08
N PRO A 20 -3.61 7.69 8.71
CA PRO A 20 -3.54 8.47 7.47
C PRO A 20 -2.38 9.48 7.49
N LEU A 21 -2.12 10.10 8.65
CA LEU A 21 -0.99 11.01 8.82
C LEU A 21 0.34 10.27 8.67
N ALA A 22 0.47 9.07 9.23
CA ALA A 22 1.68 8.25 9.08
C ALA A 22 1.94 7.87 7.61
N LEU A 23 0.89 7.53 6.85
CA LEU A 23 0.99 7.28 5.40
C LEU A 23 1.38 8.55 4.64
N LEU A 24 0.76 9.70 4.93
CA LEU A 24 1.11 10.98 4.32
C LEU A 24 2.57 11.35 4.57
N LEU A 25 3.04 11.25 5.82
CA LEU A 25 4.42 11.54 6.20
C LEU A 25 5.41 10.58 5.53
N SER A 26 5.07 9.30 5.42
CA SER A 26 5.90 8.29 4.74
C SER A 26 6.01 8.59 3.25
N SER A 27 4.90 8.88 2.58
CA SER A 27 4.89 9.27 1.17
C SER A 27 5.65 10.58 0.93
N PHE A 28 5.46 11.58 1.79
CA PHE A 28 6.20 12.83 1.72
C PHE A 28 7.71 12.60 1.90
N ALA A 29 8.12 11.79 2.88
CA ALA A 29 9.53 11.44 3.10
C ALA A 29 10.13 10.71 1.89
N VAL A 30 9.40 9.79 1.24
CA VAL A 30 9.88 9.18 -0.01
C VAL A 30 10.01 10.24 -1.11
N MET A 31 9.04 11.14 -1.26
CA MET A 31 9.08 12.16 -2.33
C MET A 31 10.19 13.19 -2.13
N LEU A 32 10.52 13.56 -0.89
CA LEU A 32 11.64 14.47 -0.59
C LEU A 32 12.99 13.95 -1.09
N PHE A 33 13.18 12.64 -1.11
CA PHE A 33 14.43 11.99 -1.57
C PHE A 33 14.32 11.44 -2.99
N HIS A 34 13.21 11.68 -3.67
CA HIS A 34 13.06 11.39 -5.09
C HIS A 34 13.92 12.36 -5.92
N ARG A 35 14.58 11.85 -6.97
CA ARG A 35 15.58 12.62 -7.74
C ARG A 35 15.18 12.90 -9.19
N ASP A 36 14.10 12.31 -9.68
CA ASP A 36 13.73 12.36 -11.10
C ASP A 36 12.51 13.26 -11.34
N HIS A 37 12.74 14.56 -11.43
CA HIS A 37 11.67 15.57 -11.47
C HIS A 37 11.08 15.82 -12.88
N ARG A 38 11.26 14.90 -13.83
CA ARG A 38 10.67 15.05 -15.17
C ARG A 38 9.14 15.04 -15.06
N LEU A 39 8.45 15.92 -15.80
CA LEU A 39 6.98 15.99 -15.78
C LEU A 39 6.31 14.62 -16.03
N LYS A 40 6.86 13.83 -16.96
CA LYS A 40 6.41 12.45 -17.23
C LYS A 40 6.36 11.58 -15.96
N VAL A 41 7.32 11.72 -15.05
CA VAL A 41 7.39 10.92 -13.82
C VAL A 41 6.25 11.29 -12.87
N TRP A 42 6.02 12.58 -12.68
CA TRP A 42 4.89 13.07 -11.89
C TRP A 42 3.54 12.65 -12.48
N LEU A 43 3.39 12.71 -13.81
CA LEU A 43 2.19 12.21 -14.48
C LEU A 43 1.98 10.70 -14.25
N ILE A 44 3.05 9.91 -14.23
CA ILE A 44 2.96 8.48 -13.91
C ILE A 44 2.58 8.26 -12.45
N PHE A 45 3.10 9.06 -11.51
CA PHE A 45 2.72 8.95 -10.09
C PHE A 45 1.25 9.29 -9.87
N VAL A 46 0.77 10.38 -10.48
CA VAL A 46 -0.65 10.75 -10.46
C VAL A 46 -1.49 9.64 -11.11
N LEU A 47 -1.04 9.06 -12.22
CA LEU A 47 -1.73 7.96 -12.87
C LEU A 47 -1.85 6.72 -11.96
N ILE A 48 -0.77 6.31 -11.28
CA ILE A 48 -0.80 5.18 -10.34
C ILE A 48 -1.75 5.48 -9.16
N TYR A 49 -1.68 6.70 -8.61
CA TYR A 49 -2.59 7.14 -7.56
C TYR A 49 -4.07 7.03 -7.99
N LEU A 50 -4.41 7.58 -9.16
CA LEU A 50 -5.78 7.59 -9.67
C LEU A 50 -6.26 6.20 -10.05
N LEU A 51 -5.43 5.37 -10.70
CA LEU A 51 -5.79 4.00 -11.05
C LEU A 51 -5.98 3.14 -9.80
N GLY A 52 -5.08 3.22 -8.82
CA GLY A 52 -5.23 2.51 -7.55
C GLY A 52 -6.51 2.91 -6.83
N LEU A 53 -6.78 4.21 -6.70
CA LEU A 53 -8.02 4.70 -6.09
C LEU A 53 -9.27 4.26 -6.85
N SER A 54 -9.25 4.34 -8.18
CA SER A 54 -10.40 3.98 -9.02
C SER A 54 -10.72 2.49 -8.95
N VAL A 55 -9.69 1.64 -8.99
CA VAL A 55 -9.87 0.19 -8.87
C VAL A 55 -10.43 -0.18 -7.49
N GLU A 56 -9.98 0.47 -6.42
CA GLU A 56 -10.55 0.30 -5.08
C GLU A 56 -12.01 0.76 -5.00
N MET A 57 -12.35 1.92 -5.57
CA MET A 57 -13.73 2.41 -5.63
C MET A 57 -14.65 1.44 -6.37
N ILE A 58 -14.21 0.95 -7.53
CA ILE A 58 -14.96 -0.04 -8.30
C ILE A 58 -15.05 -1.35 -7.52
N GLY A 59 -13.97 -1.77 -6.87
CA GLY A 59 -13.90 -2.97 -6.05
C GLY A 59 -14.89 -2.97 -4.90
N VAL A 60 -14.93 -1.90 -4.10
CA VAL A 60 -15.85 -1.72 -2.97
C VAL A 60 -17.30 -1.70 -3.42
N GLN A 61 -17.62 -1.01 -4.52
CA GLN A 61 -19.00 -0.87 -4.98
C GLN A 61 -19.53 -2.12 -5.69
N SER A 62 -18.68 -2.80 -6.46
CA SER A 62 -19.10 -3.96 -7.26
C SER A 62 -18.92 -5.30 -6.55
N GLY A 63 -17.96 -5.40 -5.63
CA GLY A 63 -17.53 -6.67 -5.05
C GLY A 63 -16.82 -7.62 -6.03
N LEU A 64 -16.66 -7.24 -7.30
CA LEU A 64 -16.21 -8.15 -8.37
C LEU A 64 -14.69 -8.26 -8.47
N ILE A 65 -13.94 -7.25 -8.03
CA ILE A 65 -12.48 -7.20 -8.18
C ILE A 65 -11.80 -7.95 -7.04
N PHE A 66 -12.11 -7.55 -5.80
CA PHE A 66 -11.47 -8.08 -4.59
C PHE A 66 -12.39 -9.02 -3.81
N GLY A 67 -13.71 -8.81 -3.91
CA GLY A 67 -14.73 -9.46 -3.09
C GLY A 67 -15.53 -8.43 -2.32
N ASN A 68 -16.43 -8.90 -1.45
CA ASN A 68 -17.24 -8.01 -0.63
C ASN A 68 -16.47 -7.66 0.65
N TYR A 69 -16.11 -6.39 0.77
CA TYR A 69 -15.47 -5.79 1.94
C TYR A 69 -15.95 -4.36 2.11
N LYS A 70 -15.77 -3.81 3.31
CA LYS A 70 -16.13 -2.43 3.64
C LYS A 70 -14.98 -1.75 4.34
N TYR A 71 -14.66 -0.53 3.91
CA TYR A 71 -13.69 0.31 4.60
C TYR A 71 -14.26 0.83 5.93
N GLY A 72 -13.46 0.75 6.99
CA GLY A 72 -13.69 1.37 8.29
C GLY A 72 -13.27 2.85 8.30
N ASN A 73 -13.27 3.51 9.46
CA ASN A 73 -12.96 4.93 9.56
C ASN A 73 -11.47 5.23 9.84
N GLY A 74 -10.65 4.20 10.04
CA GLY A 74 -9.23 4.32 10.38
C GLY A 74 -8.34 4.93 9.28
N LEU A 75 -8.84 5.00 8.04
CA LEU A 75 -8.11 5.55 6.90
C LEU A 75 -8.49 7.00 6.54
N GLY A 76 -9.30 7.65 7.38
CA GLY A 76 -9.69 9.04 7.20
C GLY A 76 -10.82 9.22 6.19
N TRP A 77 -10.79 10.32 5.44
CA TRP A 77 -11.92 10.73 4.61
C TRP A 77 -12.14 9.84 3.39
N LYS A 78 -13.40 9.45 3.16
CA LYS A 78 -13.83 8.57 2.08
C LYS A 78 -14.58 9.34 1.00
N VAL A 79 -14.42 8.87 -0.23
CA VAL A 79 -15.24 9.23 -1.38
C VAL A 79 -15.82 7.93 -1.93
N ALA A 80 -17.15 7.89 -2.08
CA ALA A 80 -17.86 6.70 -2.56
C ALA A 80 -17.49 5.40 -1.79
N GLU A 81 -17.47 5.49 -0.46
CA GLU A 81 -17.07 4.44 0.50
C GLU A 81 -15.58 4.02 0.45
N THR A 82 -14.74 4.73 -0.31
CA THR A 82 -13.31 4.42 -0.44
C THR A 82 -12.43 5.56 0.12
N PRO A 83 -11.51 5.30 1.06
CA PRO A 83 -10.60 6.31 1.59
C PRO A 83 -9.66 6.89 0.53
N LEU A 84 -9.55 8.21 0.42
CA LEU A 84 -8.67 8.87 -0.57
C LEU A 84 -7.18 8.53 -0.37
N ILE A 85 -6.80 8.16 0.86
CA ILE A 85 -5.43 7.80 1.20
C ILE A 85 -5.01 6.48 0.54
N ILE A 86 -5.94 5.61 0.11
CA ILE A 86 -5.60 4.30 -0.45
C ILE A 86 -4.84 4.42 -1.78
N GLY A 87 -5.21 5.40 -2.62
CA GLY A 87 -4.46 5.67 -3.85
C GLY A 87 -3.01 6.07 -3.56
N LEU A 88 -2.79 6.81 -2.46
CA LEU A 88 -1.45 7.19 -2.04
C LEU A 88 -0.68 6.00 -1.48
N ASN A 89 -1.36 5.09 -0.77
CA ASN A 89 -0.79 3.84 -0.30
C ASN A 89 -0.33 2.97 -1.48
N TRP A 90 -1.15 2.82 -2.52
CA TRP A 90 -0.78 2.14 -3.77
C TRP A 90 0.50 2.73 -4.38
N LEU A 91 0.54 4.06 -4.53
CA LEU A 91 1.73 4.74 -5.07
C LEU A 91 2.97 4.50 -4.20
N LEU A 92 2.85 4.64 -2.87
CA LEU A 92 3.95 4.44 -1.92
C LEU A 92 4.51 3.01 -2.00
N LEU A 93 3.64 2.00 -1.96
CA LEU A 93 4.04 0.60 -1.98
C LEU A 93 4.72 0.24 -3.30
N VAL A 94 4.09 0.55 -4.44
CA VAL A 94 4.67 0.27 -5.77
C VAL A 94 6.01 0.99 -5.92
N TYR A 95 6.11 2.26 -5.52
CA TYR A 95 7.35 3.02 -5.57
C TYR A 95 8.45 2.35 -4.75
N THR A 96 8.15 2.01 -3.49
CA THR A 96 9.16 1.49 -2.56
C THR A 96 9.63 0.09 -2.94
N ALA A 97 8.71 -0.79 -3.35
CA ALA A 97 9.06 -2.13 -3.82
C ALA A 97 9.84 -2.10 -5.14
N THR A 98 9.43 -1.25 -6.10
CA THR A 98 10.17 -1.08 -7.36
C THR A 98 11.54 -0.46 -7.10
N SER A 99 11.65 0.48 -6.15
CA SER A 99 12.94 1.04 -5.72
C SER A 99 13.85 -0.01 -5.10
N LEU A 100 13.30 -1.00 -4.39
CA LEU A 100 14.07 -2.10 -3.80
C LEU A 100 14.52 -3.08 -4.90
N SER A 101 13.61 -3.55 -5.74
CA SER A 101 13.92 -4.54 -6.78
C SER A 101 14.89 -3.99 -7.83
N SER A 102 14.81 -2.69 -8.16
CA SER A 102 15.73 -2.03 -9.08
C SER A 102 17.19 -1.99 -8.61
N ARG A 103 17.46 -2.25 -7.32
CA ARG A 103 18.83 -2.32 -6.78
C ARG A 103 19.55 -3.63 -7.10
N LEU A 104 18.80 -4.69 -7.44
CA LEU A 104 19.33 -6.06 -7.56
C LEU A 104 20.19 -6.29 -8.81
N LYS A 105 20.38 -5.30 -9.68
CA LYS A 105 21.16 -5.41 -10.94
C LYS A 105 20.75 -6.61 -11.83
N ILE A 106 19.45 -6.92 -11.85
CA ILE A 106 18.84 -8.00 -12.66
C ILE A 106 18.06 -7.42 -13.84
N ALA A 107 17.60 -8.28 -14.77
CA ALA A 107 16.76 -7.87 -15.90
C ALA A 107 15.43 -7.24 -15.44
N ARG A 108 14.93 -6.27 -16.23
CA ARG A 108 13.71 -5.49 -15.89
C ARG A 108 12.50 -6.35 -15.57
N ILE A 109 12.32 -7.46 -16.29
CA ILE A 109 11.21 -8.39 -16.03
C ILE A 109 11.27 -8.97 -14.61
N PHE A 110 12.46 -9.36 -14.14
CA PHE A 110 12.62 -9.86 -12.77
C PHE A 110 12.47 -8.75 -11.73
N GLN A 111 12.85 -7.50 -12.04
CA GLN A 111 12.59 -6.36 -11.14
C GLN A 111 11.09 -6.16 -10.92
N VAL A 112 10.30 -6.25 -11.98
CA VAL A 112 8.83 -6.17 -11.94
C VAL A 112 8.25 -7.33 -11.13
N LEU A 113 8.65 -8.57 -11.44
CA LEU A 113 8.14 -9.76 -10.74
C LEU A 113 8.43 -9.68 -9.24
N ILE A 114 9.67 -9.34 -8.86
CA ILE A 114 10.06 -9.20 -7.46
C ILE A 114 9.26 -8.09 -6.77
N ALA A 115 9.09 -6.93 -7.41
CA ALA A 115 8.28 -5.85 -6.84
C ALA A 115 6.82 -6.31 -6.59
N ALA A 116 6.22 -7.02 -7.55
CA ALA A 116 4.86 -7.54 -7.40
C ALA A 116 4.74 -8.59 -6.30
N PHE A 117 5.72 -9.51 -6.17
CA PHE A 117 5.75 -10.47 -5.07
C PHE A 117 5.94 -9.82 -3.70
N ILE A 118 6.74 -8.75 -3.62
CA ILE A 118 6.88 -7.97 -2.38
C ILE A 118 5.52 -7.36 -1.99
N LEU A 119 4.80 -6.76 -2.95
CA LEU A 119 3.47 -6.19 -2.70
C LEU A 119 2.45 -7.25 -2.29
N LEU A 120 2.43 -8.40 -2.97
CA LEU A 120 1.55 -9.51 -2.62
C LEU A 120 1.84 -10.04 -1.21
N THR A 121 3.12 -10.16 -0.84
CA THR A 121 3.51 -10.61 0.51
C THR A 121 3.15 -9.58 1.58
N TYR A 122 3.29 -8.30 1.25
CA TYR A 122 2.86 -7.21 2.12
C TYR A 122 1.34 -7.25 2.35
N ASP A 123 0.57 -7.44 1.29
CA ASP A 123 -0.89 -7.55 1.32
C ASP A 123 -1.36 -8.71 2.20
N LEU A 124 -0.78 -9.91 2.03
CA LEU A 124 -1.06 -11.08 2.87
C LEU A 124 -0.97 -10.83 4.38
N ILE A 125 -0.03 -9.97 4.81
CA ILE A 125 0.12 -9.61 6.22
C ILE A 125 -0.83 -8.49 6.60
N LEU A 126 -1.01 -7.51 5.71
CA LEU A 126 -1.88 -6.36 5.93
C LEU A 126 -3.33 -6.79 6.14
N GLU A 127 -3.82 -7.74 5.35
CA GLU A 127 -5.18 -8.27 5.42
C GLU A 127 -5.53 -8.86 6.80
N GLN A 128 -4.54 -9.42 7.51
CA GLN A 128 -4.74 -9.95 8.86
C GLN A 128 -4.89 -8.86 9.93
N VAL A 129 -4.33 -7.68 9.67
CA VAL A 129 -4.28 -6.56 10.62
C VAL A 129 -5.34 -5.51 10.32
N ALA A 130 -5.76 -5.37 9.06
CA ALA A 130 -6.68 -4.34 8.60
C ALA A 130 -8.01 -4.29 9.38
N PRO A 131 -8.69 -5.42 9.68
CA PRO A 131 -9.92 -5.40 10.50
C PRO A 131 -9.66 -4.92 11.93
N LYS A 132 -8.50 -5.26 12.51
CA LYS A 132 -8.12 -4.91 13.89
C LYS A 132 -7.83 -3.41 14.07
N LEU A 133 -7.51 -2.73 12.97
CA LEU A 133 -7.19 -1.30 12.93
C LEU A 133 -8.32 -0.44 12.34
N ASP A 134 -9.52 -1.00 12.15
CA ASP A 134 -10.64 -0.30 11.52
C ASP A 134 -10.28 0.26 10.12
N MET A 135 -9.42 -0.44 9.38
CA MET A 135 -9.05 -0.08 8.02
C MET A 135 -10.10 -0.61 7.03
N TRP A 136 -10.30 -1.93 7.00
CA TRP A 136 -11.42 -2.57 6.30
C TRP A 136 -11.72 -3.95 6.90
N SER A 137 -12.92 -4.45 6.63
CA SER A 137 -13.37 -5.77 7.05
C SER A 137 -14.05 -6.51 5.91
N TRP A 138 -13.77 -7.80 5.79
CA TRP A 138 -14.37 -8.71 4.81
C TRP A 138 -15.72 -9.24 5.27
N ASP A 139 -16.63 -9.47 4.34
CA ASP A 139 -17.87 -10.18 4.63
C ASP A 139 -17.56 -11.58 5.17
N ASN A 140 -18.24 -11.96 6.26
CA ASN A 140 -18.04 -13.22 6.98
C ASN A 140 -16.60 -13.48 7.48
N ASN A 141 -15.73 -12.46 7.54
CA ASN A 141 -14.31 -12.58 7.88
C ASN A 141 -13.52 -13.55 6.97
N ILE A 142 -13.95 -13.74 5.72
CA ILE A 142 -13.25 -14.60 4.76
C ILE A 142 -12.61 -13.72 3.69
N ILE A 143 -11.28 -13.77 3.61
CA ILE A 143 -10.52 -13.07 2.56
C ILE A 143 -10.52 -13.95 1.30
N PRO A 144 -11.14 -13.51 0.19
CA PRO A 144 -11.23 -14.34 -1.01
C PRO A 144 -9.89 -14.44 -1.73
N LEU A 145 -9.59 -15.59 -2.34
CA LEU A 145 -8.37 -15.78 -3.14
C LEU A 145 -8.26 -14.76 -4.29
N GLN A 146 -9.39 -14.30 -4.82
CA GLN A 146 -9.42 -13.31 -5.89
C GLN A 146 -8.80 -11.96 -5.47
N ASN A 147 -8.83 -11.60 -4.17
CA ASN A 147 -8.17 -10.39 -3.66
C ASN A 147 -6.67 -10.44 -3.93
N TYR A 148 -6.03 -11.54 -3.54
CA TYR A 148 -4.59 -11.74 -3.71
C TYR A 148 -4.18 -11.78 -5.19
N LEU A 149 -5.01 -12.40 -6.04
CA LEU A 149 -4.77 -12.40 -7.49
C LEU A 149 -4.91 -11.00 -8.10
N ALA A 150 -5.92 -10.23 -7.69
CA ALA A 150 -6.13 -8.85 -8.12
C ALA A 150 -4.98 -7.95 -7.65
N TRP A 151 -4.59 -8.03 -6.38
CA TRP A 151 -3.44 -7.30 -5.83
C TRP A 151 -2.15 -7.60 -6.57
N PHE A 152 -1.87 -8.89 -6.85
CA PHE A 152 -0.69 -9.27 -7.62
C PHE A 152 -0.74 -8.72 -9.06
N ALA A 153 -1.89 -8.80 -9.74
CA ALA A 153 -2.07 -8.28 -11.09
C ALA A 153 -1.88 -6.75 -11.15
N LEU A 154 -2.45 -6.01 -10.20
CA LEU A 154 -2.29 -4.55 -10.09
C LEU A 154 -0.83 -4.18 -9.76
N ALA A 155 -0.21 -4.90 -8.83
CA ALA A 155 1.19 -4.70 -8.48
C ALA A 155 2.12 -4.93 -9.68
N LEU A 156 1.85 -5.96 -10.50
CA LEU A 156 2.54 -6.18 -11.76
C LEU A 156 2.33 -5.01 -12.72
N ALA A 157 1.08 -4.61 -12.97
CA ALA A 157 0.76 -3.54 -13.91
C ALA A 157 1.45 -2.21 -13.53
N PHE A 158 1.37 -1.81 -12.27
CA PHE A 158 1.99 -0.57 -11.79
C PHE A 158 3.52 -0.66 -11.76
N SER A 159 4.09 -1.82 -11.41
CA SER A 159 5.54 -2.02 -11.46
C SER A 159 6.07 -2.01 -12.90
N ILE A 160 5.34 -2.60 -13.85
CA ILE A 160 5.64 -2.52 -15.30
C ILE A 160 5.67 -1.06 -15.73
N LEU A 161 4.64 -0.29 -15.36
CA LEU A 161 4.55 1.12 -15.70
C LEU A 161 5.77 1.91 -15.20
N LEU A 162 6.22 1.71 -13.96
CA LEU A 162 7.42 2.40 -13.44
C LEU A 162 8.72 1.93 -14.11
N VAL A 163 8.93 0.62 -14.22
CA VAL A 163 10.19 0.06 -14.73
C VAL A 163 10.37 0.34 -16.21
N TYR A 164 9.34 0.15 -17.03
CA TYR A 164 9.41 0.30 -18.48
C TYR A 164 9.29 1.74 -18.95
N SER A 165 8.68 2.64 -18.16
CA SER A 165 8.72 4.08 -18.43
C SER A 165 10.10 4.71 -18.25
N LYS A 166 11.08 3.93 -17.73
CA LYS A 166 12.42 4.37 -17.35
C LYS A 166 12.38 5.46 -16.28
N THR A 167 11.45 5.33 -15.34
CA THR A 167 11.34 6.21 -14.18
C THR A 167 12.39 5.83 -13.16
N LYS A 168 13.28 6.76 -12.78
CA LYS A 168 14.33 6.47 -11.80
C LYS A 168 13.78 6.59 -10.39
N VAL A 169 13.19 5.51 -9.86
CA VAL A 169 12.67 5.45 -8.49
C VAL A 169 13.73 5.14 -7.44
N THR A 170 15.02 5.25 -7.75
CA THR A 170 16.11 4.96 -6.81
C THR A 170 16.08 5.91 -5.62
N ASN A 171 15.64 5.42 -4.46
CA ASN A 171 15.58 6.20 -3.23
C ASN A 171 16.19 5.40 -2.07
N LYS A 172 17.08 6.01 -1.30
CA LYS A 172 17.76 5.37 -0.16
C LYS A 172 16.79 4.98 0.96
N LEU A 173 15.81 5.83 1.25
CA LEU A 173 14.80 5.64 2.30
C LEU A 173 13.71 4.65 1.92
N ALA A 174 13.43 4.45 0.64
CA ALA A 174 12.30 3.63 0.19
C ALA A 174 12.30 2.20 0.78
N PRO A 175 13.40 1.43 0.73
CA PRO A 175 13.43 0.10 1.36
C PRO A 175 13.31 0.14 2.88
N LEU A 176 13.81 1.19 3.53
CA LEU A 176 13.69 1.33 4.98
C LEU A 176 12.24 1.56 5.37
N ILE A 177 11.53 2.45 4.66
CA ILE A 177 10.10 2.70 4.89
C ILE A 177 9.29 1.42 4.66
N LEU A 178 9.54 0.71 3.56
CA LEU A 178 8.87 -0.55 3.27
C LEU A 178 9.12 -1.61 4.36
N LEU A 179 10.38 -1.76 4.79
CA LEU A 179 10.74 -2.69 5.86
C LEU A 179 10.08 -2.29 7.19
N CYS A 180 10.10 -1.01 7.54
CA CYS A 180 9.46 -0.50 8.74
C CYS A 180 7.95 -0.76 8.73
N GLN A 181 7.26 -0.51 7.60
CA GLN A 181 5.83 -0.81 7.46
C GLN A 181 5.58 -2.32 7.57
N PHE A 182 6.36 -3.13 6.87
CA PHE A 182 6.23 -4.59 6.92
C PHE A 182 6.38 -5.13 8.34
N LEU A 183 7.47 -4.76 9.03
CA LEU A 183 7.71 -5.18 10.42
C LEU A 183 6.64 -4.63 11.36
N PHE A 184 6.16 -3.41 11.14
CA PHE A 184 5.07 -2.83 11.91
C PHE A 184 3.80 -3.69 11.84
N PHE A 185 3.37 -4.09 10.64
CA PHE A 185 2.19 -4.96 10.49
C PHE A 185 2.43 -6.38 11.02
N VAL A 186 3.61 -6.96 10.81
CA VAL A 186 3.95 -8.28 11.39
C VAL A 186 3.85 -8.25 12.92
N VAL A 187 4.45 -7.26 13.56
CA VAL A 187 4.43 -7.14 15.03
C VAL A 187 3.01 -6.89 15.53
N LEU A 188 2.24 -6.03 14.87
CA LEU A 188 0.83 -5.83 15.24
C LEU A 188 -0.01 -7.08 15.08
N ASN A 189 0.22 -7.89 14.04
CA ASN A 189 -0.49 -9.14 13.84
C ASN A 189 -0.25 -10.12 15.00
N LEU A 190 0.95 -10.14 15.57
CA LEU A 190 1.31 -10.98 16.71
C LEU A 190 0.80 -10.45 18.06
N LEU A 191 0.71 -9.13 18.22
CA LEU A 191 0.34 -8.48 19.48
C LEU A 191 -1.16 -8.22 19.64
N LEU A 192 -1.86 -7.98 18.54
CA LEU A 192 -3.29 -7.72 18.58
C LEU A 192 -4.06 -9.04 18.59
N PRO A 193 -5.03 -9.23 19.50
CA PRO A 193 -5.89 -10.41 19.53
C PRO A 193 -6.69 -10.58 18.24
#